data_AF-A0A354GNM0-F1
#
_entry.id   AF-A0A354GNM0-F1
#
_cell.length_a   1.000
_cell.length_b   1.000
_cell.length_c   1.000
_cell.angle_alpha   90.00
_cell.angle_beta   90.00
_cell.angle_gamma   90.00
#
_symmetry.space_group_name_H-M   'P 1'
#
loop_
_entity.id
_entity.type
_entity.pdbx_description
1 polymer ?
#
loop_
_entity_poly.entity_id
_entity_poly.type
_entity_poly.pdbx_seq_one_letter_code
_entity_poly.pdbx_strand_id
1 'polypeptide(L)'
;PFRGSGEPVLYLSNPRGVDDGVQRDTLDAVKALNQKRLDVVGDPEIATRINSFEMAYRMQASAPDLVDLAKEPQSVLDMYGAEPGKPSFANNCLLARRLLERGVRFVQLFHEAWDQHGNLT
;
A
#
# COMPACT_ATOMS: atom_id res chain seq x y z
N PRO A 1 -7.79 -0.52 5.33
CA PRO A 1 -7.51 -0.47 6.78
C PRO A 1 -6.35 -1.43 7.13
N PHE A 2 -5.26 -0.90 7.67
CA PHE A 2 -4.16 -1.75 8.15
C PHE A 2 -4.56 -2.43 9.47
N ARG A 3 -4.28 -3.73 9.62
CA ARG A 3 -4.63 -4.47 10.85
C ARG A 3 -3.55 -4.29 11.91
N GLY A 4 -3.96 -4.11 13.17
CA GLY A 4 -3.06 -4.06 14.32
C GLY A 4 -2.47 -5.42 14.72
N SER A 5 -2.94 -6.53 14.11
CA SER A 5 -2.40 -7.88 14.27
C SER A 5 -2.63 -8.74 13.01
N GLY A 6 -1.70 -9.64 12.72
CA GLY A 6 -1.73 -10.48 11.50
C GLY A 6 -1.14 -9.79 10.26
N GLU A 7 -1.62 -10.12 9.07
CA GLU A 7 -1.21 -9.43 7.84
C GLU A 7 -1.66 -7.96 7.87
N PRO A 8 -0.73 -6.99 7.79
CA PRO A 8 -1.07 -5.58 7.91
C PRO A 8 -2.00 -5.12 6.80
N VAL A 9 -1.86 -5.64 5.58
CA VAL A 9 -2.83 -5.47 4.49
C VAL A 9 -3.42 -6.83 4.17
N LEU A 10 -4.74 -6.92 4.12
CA LEU A 10 -5.45 -8.14 3.71
C LEU A 10 -5.08 -8.56 2.28
N TYR A 11 -4.76 -9.84 2.09
CA TYR A 11 -4.47 -10.44 0.77
C TYR A 11 -3.25 -9.83 0.08
N LEU A 12 -2.30 -9.37 0.88
CA LEU A 12 -1.08 -8.74 0.39
C LEU A 12 -0.04 -9.79 -0.04
N SER A 13 -0.03 -10.92 0.66
CA SER A 13 0.80 -12.07 0.33
C SER A 13 0.19 -12.86 -0.83
N ASN A 14 1.06 -13.44 -1.65
CA ASN A 14 0.62 -14.36 -2.69
C ASN A 14 -0.03 -15.63 -2.07
N PRO A 15 -1.10 -16.17 -2.69
CA PRO A 15 -1.71 -17.41 -2.25
C PRO A 15 -0.71 -18.57 -2.39
N ARG A 16 -0.90 -19.64 -1.61
CA ARG A 16 -0.04 -20.83 -1.70
C ARG A 16 0.06 -21.36 -3.12
N GLY A 17 1.28 -21.53 -3.62
CA GLY A 17 1.56 -22.01 -4.97
C GLY A 17 1.75 -20.93 -6.02
N VAL A 18 1.59 -19.65 -5.67
CA VAL A 18 1.98 -18.51 -6.51
C VAL A 18 3.22 -17.88 -5.86
N ASP A 19 4.34 -17.95 -6.55
CA ASP A 19 5.54 -17.20 -6.17
C ASP A 19 5.57 -15.83 -6.87
N ASP A 20 6.50 -14.97 -6.44
CA ASP A 20 6.62 -13.60 -6.95
C ASP A 20 6.93 -13.56 -8.45
N GLY A 21 7.57 -14.60 -9.00
CA GLY A 21 7.88 -14.75 -10.42
C GLY A 21 6.61 -15.02 -11.23
N VAL A 22 5.81 -16.01 -10.82
CA VAL A 22 4.51 -16.31 -11.43
C VAL A 22 3.58 -15.11 -11.39
N GLN A 23 3.59 -14.37 -10.28
CA GLN A 23 2.80 -13.15 -10.15
C GLN A 23 3.26 -12.06 -11.14
N ARG A 24 4.58 -11.87 -11.28
CA ARG A 24 5.16 -10.91 -12.24
C ARG A 24 4.78 -11.26 -13.67
N ASP A 25 4.96 -12.52 -14.05
CA ASP A 25 4.66 -13.02 -15.40
C ASP A 25 3.18 -12.81 -15.75
N THR A 26 2.29 -13.05 -14.77
CA THR A 26 0.85 -12.80 -14.92
C THR A 26 0.55 -11.33 -15.19
N LEU A 27 1.17 -10.42 -14.43
CA LEU A 27 0.99 -8.98 -14.61
C LEU A 27 1.55 -8.48 -15.93
N ASP A 28 2.70 -9.01 -16.37
CA ASP A 28 3.29 -8.67 -17.66
C ASP A 28 2.41 -9.14 -18.83
N ALA A 29 1.81 -10.32 -18.74
CA ALA A 29 0.82 -10.78 -19.72
C ALA A 29 -0.40 -9.85 -19.78
N VAL A 30 -0.98 -9.48 -18.63
CA VAL A 30 -2.12 -8.55 -18.56
C VAL A 30 -1.76 -7.17 -19.12
N LYS A 31 -0.57 -6.66 -18.79
CA LYS A 31 -0.05 -5.40 -19.32
C LYS A 31 0.10 -5.44 -20.84
N ALA A 32 0.67 -6.51 -21.40
CA ALA A 32 0.83 -6.66 -22.84
C ALA A 32 -0.52 -6.68 -23.57
N LEU A 33 -1.53 -7.37 -23.02
CA LEU A 33 -2.89 -7.40 -23.56
C LEU A 33 -3.57 -6.03 -23.50
N ASN A 34 -3.45 -5.35 -22.36
CA ASN A 34 -4.00 -3.99 -22.19
C ASN A 34 -3.30 -2.99 -23.13
N GLN A 35 -1.99 -3.09 -23.33
CA GLN A 35 -1.28 -2.23 -24.26
C GLN A 35 -1.76 -2.42 -25.70
N LYS A 36 -1.90 -3.67 -26.15
CA LYS A 36 -2.48 -3.96 -27.47
C LYS A 36 -3.88 -3.37 -27.63
N ARG A 37 -4.71 -3.44 -26.58
CA ARG A 37 -6.05 -2.84 -26.61
C ARG A 37 -5.97 -1.32 -26.65
N LEU A 38 -5.11 -0.70 -25.85
CA LEU A 38 -4.87 0.74 -25.83
C LEU A 38 -4.44 1.26 -27.20
N ASP A 39 -3.55 0.56 -27.89
CA ASP A 39 -3.08 0.95 -29.23
C ASP A 39 -4.21 0.94 -30.27
N VAL A 40 -5.26 0.14 -30.05
CA VAL A 40 -6.43 0.04 -30.94
C VAL A 40 -7.50 1.07 -30.61
N VAL A 41 -7.80 1.30 -29.33
CA VAL A 41 -8.93 2.17 -28.92
C VAL A 41 -8.54 3.55 -28.43
N GLY A 42 -7.29 3.75 -28.01
CA GLY A 42 -6.79 5.02 -27.49
C GLY A 42 -7.40 5.49 -26.16
N ASP A 43 -8.12 4.62 -25.45
CA ASP A 43 -8.84 4.97 -24.22
C ASP A 43 -7.89 5.16 -23.03
N PRO A 44 -7.79 6.37 -22.44
CA PRO A 44 -6.92 6.64 -21.29
C PRO A 44 -7.27 5.85 -20.03
N GLU A 45 -8.48 5.29 -19.91
CA GLU A 45 -8.85 4.42 -18.79
C GLU A 45 -8.00 3.14 -18.77
N ILE A 46 -7.61 2.63 -19.95
CA ILE A 46 -6.76 1.42 -20.06
C ILE A 46 -5.36 1.71 -19.52
N ALA A 47 -4.78 2.86 -19.88
CA ALA A 47 -3.50 3.30 -19.33
C ALA A 47 -3.58 3.47 -17.81
N THR A 48 -4.71 3.98 -17.31
CA THR A 48 -4.97 4.10 -15.87
C THR A 48 -4.99 2.74 -15.18
N ARG A 49 -5.66 1.72 -15.77
CA ARG A 49 -5.70 0.36 -15.21
C ARG A 49 -4.33 -0.32 -15.20
N ILE A 50 -3.54 -0.17 -16.26
CA ILE A 50 -2.16 -0.67 -16.30
C ILE A 50 -1.36 -0.10 -15.12
N ASN A 51 -1.43 1.22 -14.91
CA ASN A 51 -0.72 1.89 -13.83
C ASN A 51 -1.20 1.42 -12.44
N SER A 52 -2.51 1.22 -12.26
CA SER A 52 -3.07 0.71 -11.00
C SER A 52 -2.56 -0.70 -10.66
N PHE A 53 -2.49 -1.61 -11.64
CA PHE A 53 -1.96 -2.95 -11.41
C PHE A 53 -0.47 -2.95 -11.06
N GLU A 54 0.34 -2.15 -11.75
CA GLU A 54 1.77 -2.02 -11.46
C GLU A 54 2.03 -1.33 -10.11
N MET A 55 1.14 -0.44 -9.66
CA MET A 55 1.20 0.16 -8.33
C MET A 55 0.87 -0.88 -7.25
N ALA A 56 -0.20 -1.66 -7.44
CA ALA A 56 -0.60 -2.70 -6.51
C ALA A 56 0.49 -3.77 -6.33
N TYR A 57 1.11 -4.20 -7.42
CA TYR A 57 2.24 -5.15 -7.38
C TYR A 57 3.43 -4.59 -6.59
N ARG A 58 3.79 -3.33 -6.82
CA ARG A 58 4.86 -2.66 -6.05
C ARG A 58 4.52 -2.55 -4.58
N MET A 59 3.26 -2.29 -4.23
CA MET A 59 2.82 -2.28 -2.84
C MET A 59 2.96 -3.68 -2.22
N GLN A 60 2.57 -4.75 -2.92
CA GLN A 60 2.72 -6.13 -2.44
C GLN A 60 4.18 -6.53 -2.24
N ALA A 61 5.04 -6.28 -3.23
CA ALA A 61 6.47 -6.61 -3.16
C ALA A 61 7.23 -5.81 -2.08
N SER A 62 6.82 -4.56 -1.81
CA SER A 62 7.47 -3.69 -0.82
C SER A 62 6.86 -3.79 0.59
N ALA A 63 5.76 -4.53 0.74
CA ALA A 63 4.97 -4.48 1.95
C ALA A 63 5.65 -5.03 3.23
N PRO A 64 6.42 -6.14 3.20
CA PRO A 64 7.06 -6.64 4.42
C PRO A 64 8.02 -5.63 5.05
N ASP A 65 8.81 -4.94 4.22
CA ASP A 65 9.71 -3.88 4.67
C ASP A 65 8.99 -2.59 5.03
N LEU A 66 7.87 -2.29 4.36
CA LEU A 66 7.06 -1.11 4.63
C LEU A 66 6.50 -1.14 6.06
N VAL A 67 5.96 -2.30 6.46
CA VAL A 67 5.21 -2.47 7.72
C VAL A 67 6.12 -2.76 8.93
N ASP A 68 7.36 -3.19 8.69
CA ASP A 68 8.34 -3.42 9.75
C ASP A 68 8.96 -2.10 10.24
N LEU A 69 8.21 -1.42 11.12
CA LEU A 69 8.64 -0.18 11.76
C LEU A 69 9.85 -0.37 12.69
N ALA A 70 10.18 -1.60 13.09
CA ALA A 70 11.35 -1.86 13.93
C ALA A 70 12.68 -1.57 13.20
N LYS A 71 12.65 -1.48 11.85
CA LYS A 71 13.79 -1.07 11.03
C LYS A 71 14.03 0.45 11.00
N GLU A 72 13.18 1.26 11.62
CA GLU A 72 13.40 2.72 11.71
C GLU A 72 14.50 3.06 12.73
N PRO A 73 15.28 4.14 12.49
CA PRO A 73 16.21 4.65 13.48
C PRO A 73 15.48 5.02 14.78
N GLN A 74 16.11 4.75 15.93
CA GLN A 74 15.53 5.08 17.24
C GLN A 74 15.11 6.55 17.35
N SER A 75 15.89 7.47 16.79
CA SER A 75 15.57 8.90 16.76
C SER A 75 14.26 9.22 16.03
N VAL A 76 13.90 8.43 15.01
CA VAL A 76 12.64 8.60 14.27
C VAL A 76 11.48 8.02 15.06
N LEU A 77 11.68 6.86 15.71
CA LEU A 77 10.69 6.27 16.60
C LEU A 77 10.35 7.24 17.75
N ASP A 78 11.37 7.80 18.38
CA ASP A 78 11.21 8.78 19.47
C ASP A 78 10.53 10.07 18.99
N MET A 79 10.91 10.58 17.80
CA MET A 79 10.31 11.78 17.20
C MET A 79 8.80 11.62 16.97
N TYR A 80 8.36 10.44 16.53
CA TYR A 80 6.95 10.15 16.29
C TYR A 80 6.22 9.67 17.55
N GLY A 81 6.92 9.27 18.61
CA GLY A 81 6.34 8.52 19.73
C GLY A 81 5.82 7.14 19.31
N ALA A 82 6.47 6.54 18.32
CA ALA A 82 6.09 5.26 17.73
C ALA A 82 6.69 4.09 18.52
N GLU A 83 5.86 3.11 18.86
CA GLU A 83 6.28 1.87 19.55
C GLU A 83 5.99 0.68 18.63
N PRO A 84 6.97 0.18 17.86
CA PRO A 84 6.77 -0.92 16.93
C PRO A 84 6.10 -2.13 17.60
N GLY A 85 5.14 -2.75 16.91
CA GLY A 85 4.40 -3.92 17.42
C GLY A 85 3.21 -3.58 18.33
N LYS A 86 3.00 -2.31 18.70
CA LYS A 86 1.78 -1.86 19.38
C LYS A 86 0.84 -1.11 18.43
N PRO A 87 -0.48 -1.24 18.57
CA PRO A 87 -1.40 -0.38 17.83
C PRO A 87 -1.33 1.06 18.39
N SER A 88 -0.92 2.02 17.57
CA SER A 88 -0.91 3.44 17.94
C SER A 88 -1.09 4.34 16.72
N PHE A 89 -1.61 5.55 16.93
CA PHE A 89 -1.71 6.54 15.86
C PHE A 89 -0.34 6.99 15.35
N ALA A 90 0.64 7.10 16.26
CA ALA A 90 2.04 7.37 15.92
C ALA A 90 2.61 6.36 14.91
N ASN A 91 2.35 5.06 15.12
CA ASN A 91 2.76 4.01 14.19
C ASN A 91 2.07 4.16 12.83
N ASN A 92 0.79 4.52 12.82
CA ASN A 92 0.07 4.78 11.57
C ASN A 92 0.64 5.99 10.80
N CYS A 93 1.00 7.06 11.49
CA CYS A 93 1.67 8.23 10.90
C CYS A 93 3.04 7.86 10.30
N LEU A 94 3.82 7.04 10.99
CA LEU A 94 5.12 6.60 10.52
C LEU A 94 5.00 5.67 9.30
N LEU A 95 4.01 4.77 9.31
CA LEU A 95 3.66 3.94 8.15
C LEU A 95 3.21 4.80 6.96
N ALA A 96 2.43 5.85 7.20
CA ALA A 96 2.01 6.79 6.16
C ALA A 96 3.21 7.51 5.52
N ARG A 97 4.19 7.98 6.30
CA ARG A 97 5.44 8.54 5.76
C ARG A 97 6.12 7.55 4.81
N ARG A 98 6.27 6.29 5.24
CA ARG A 98 6.92 5.26 4.41
C ARG A 98 6.16 4.94 3.12
N LEU A 99 4.83 5.00 3.14
CA LEU A 99 3.98 4.88 1.95
C LEU A 99 4.23 6.05 0.98
N LEU A 100 4.28 7.29 1.50
CA LEU A 100 4.56 8.49 0.70
C LEU A 100 5.96 8.43 0.07
N GLU A 101 6.98 8.02 0.82
CA GLU A 101 8.35 7.83 0.31
C GLU A 101 8.45 6.79 -0.81
N ARG A 102 7.53 5.83 -0.85
CA ARG A 102 7.42 4.80 -1.89
C ARG A 102 6.49 5.21 -3.04
N GLY A 103 6.06 6.47 -3.08
CA GLY A 103 5.31 7.04 -4.19
C GLY A 103 3.79 6.82 -4.11
N VAL A 104 3.26 6.40 -2.95
CA VAL A 104 1.80 6.40 -2.74
C VAL A 104 1.31 7.83 -2.75
N ARG A 105 0.40 8.14 -3.67
CA ARG A 105 -0.05 9.52 -3.94
C ARG A 105 -0.99 10.08 -2.88
N PHE A 106 -1.73 9.22 -2.21
CA PHE A 106 -2.75 9.60 -1.26
C PHE A 106 -2.81 8.56 -0.14
N VAL A 107 -2.71 9.04 1.10
CA VAL A 107 -2.82 8.21 2.31
C VAL A 107 -3.82 8.89 3.22
N GLN A 108 -4.82 8.14 3.67
CA GLN A 108 -5.80 8.61 4.64
C GLN A 108 -5.54 7.96 5.99
N LEU A 109 -5.42 8.79 7.02
CA LEU A 109 -5.29 8.37 8.41
C LEU A 109 -6.57 8.71 9.16
N PHE A 110 -7.06 7.77 9.95
CA PHE A 110 -8.20 7.98 10.82
C PHE A 110 -7.75 7.88 12.28
N HIS A 111 -8.17 8.85 13.09
CA HIS A 111 -8.01 8.84 14.54
C HIS A 111 -9.38 9.09 15.17
N GLU A 112 -9.91 8.07 15.85
CA GLU A 112 -11.31 8.03 16.32
C GLU A 112 -11.63 9.05 17.44
N ALA A 113 -10.67 9.88 17.85
CA ALA A 113 -10.85 10.83 18.97
C ALA A 113 -10.87 12.31 18.56
N TRP A 114 -10.89 12.66 17.26
CA TRP A 114 -11.14 14.05 16.85
C TRP A 114 -12.63 14.22 16.57
N ASP A 115 -13.28 15.03 17.41
CA ASP A 115 -14.67 15.47 17.34
C ASP A 115 -15.13 15.79 15.91
N GLN A 116 -15.86 14.84 15.32
CA GLN A 116 -16.74 15.13 14.20
C GLN A 116 -17.95 15.89 14.75
N HIS A 117 -17.78 17.19 14.93
CA HIS A 117 -18.88 18.08 15.30
C HIS A 117 -19.92 18.12 14.18
N GLY A 118 -20.89 17.20 14.24
CA GLY A 118 -22.27 17.34 13.81
C GLY A 118 -22.56 17.50 12.31
N ASN A 119 -23.51 16.68 11.83
CA ASN A 119 -24.27 16.88 10.60
C ASN A 119 -23.52 16.66 9.27
N LEU A 120 -22.73 15.58 9.17
CA LEU A 120 -22.55 14.92 7.88
C LEU A 120 -23.82 14.11 7.58
N THR A 121 -24.79 14.77 6.95
CA THR A 121 -25.89 14.11 6.23
C THR A 121 -25.38 13.52 4.92
#